data_AF-A0A382B627-F1
#
_entry.id   AF-A0A382B627-F1
#
_cell.length_a   1.000
_cell.length_b   1.000
_cell.length_c   1.000
_cell.angle_alpha   90.00
_cell.angle_beta   90.00
_cell.angle_gamma   90.00
#
_symmetry.space_group_name_H-M   'P 1'
#
loop_
_entity.id
_entity.type
_entity.pdbx_description
1 polymer ?
#
loop_
_entity_poly.entity_id
_entity_poly.type
_entity_poly.pdbx_seq_one_letter_code
_entity_poly.pdbx_strand_id
1 'polypeptide(L)'
;MKNKTRKKKNTILYATIIIGTIIISSTIFFSYSDEQAKIRGEAFGNSLKFIQEDLRKITHSFDNKLSMFKEGSVDKEDFLEFGQKHQIEMSRIILQYDNLQIPKSFVSAVEMFKLSAETQLESDIQMVEWVRTGNEDAYIRSDSLLQQSFQYEIAALGEFKLAQGQSLDYVEQSYQPEP
;
A
#
# COMPACT_ATOMS: atom_id res chain seq x y z
N MET A 1 12.07 -41.55 -14.85
CA MET A 1 11.29 -40.44 -15.43
C MET A 1 9.96 -40.37 -14.69
N LYS A 2 9.50 -39.31 -14.01
CA LYS A 2 9.88 -37.90 -13.93
C LYS A 2 9.76 -37.43 -12.47
N ASN A 3 10.75 -36.71 -11.97
CA ASN A 3 10.72 -36.08 -10.65
C ASN A 3 9.81 -34.84 -10.74
N LYS A 4 8.65 -34.85 -10.06
CA LYS A 4 7.87 -33.63 -9.85
C LYS A 4 8.43 -32.91 -8.63
N THR A 5 9.44 -32.07 -8.85
CA THR A 5 9.83 -31.04 -7.88
C THR A 5 8.62 -30.14 -7.63
N ARG A 6 7.98 -30.32 -6.47
CA ARG A 6 7.01 -29.36 -5.93
C ARG A 6 7.76 -28.03 -5.82
N LYS A 7 7.48 -27.07 -6.71
CA LYS A 7 7.95 -25.69 -6.56
C LYS A 7 7.48 -25.21 -5.19
N LYS A 8 8.41 -25.10 -4.25
CA LYS A 8 8.19 -24.47 -2.94
C LYS A 8 7.87 -23.02 -3.27
N LYS A 9 6.58 -22.68 -3.29
CA LYS A 9 6.10 -21.36 -3.69
C LYS A 9 6.79 -20.32 -2.81
N ASN A 10 7.14 -19.19 -3.42
CA ASN A 10 7.83 -18.04 -2.86
C ASN A 10 7.04 -17.33 -1.74
N THR A 11 6.12 -18.02 -1.06
CA THR A 11 5.25 -17.55 0.01
C THR A 11 6.03 -16.91 1.17
N ILE A 12 7.28 -17.35 1.40
CA ILE A 12 8.17 -16.78 2.42
C ILE A 12 8.66 -15.37 2.02
N LEU A 13 8.77 -15.05 0.72
CA LEU A 13 9.21 -13.72 0.28
C LEU A 13 8.09 -12.67 0.42
N TYR A 14 6.83 -13.07 0.21
CA TYR A 14 5.68 -12.16 0.22
C TYR A 14 5.17 -11.82 1.63
N ALA A 15 5.41 -12.69 2.62
CA ALA A 15 5.07 -12.41 4.02
C ALA A 15 5.93 -11.31 4.68
N THR A 16 6.93 -10.76 3.98
CA THR A 16 7.96 -9.89 4.59
C THR A 16 7.86 -8.42 4.19
N ILE A 17 6.89 -8.01 3.38
CA ILE A 17 6.74 -6.59 3.02
C ILE A 17 5.65 -5.95 3.89
N ILE A 18 6.03 -5.80 5.17
CA ILE A 18 5.46 -4.85 6.12
C ILE A 18 6.64 -3.95 6.52
N ILE A 19 7.31 -3.34 5.54
CA ILE A 19 8.53 -2.54 5.79
C ILE A 19 8.20 -1.05 5.90
N GLY A 20 7.11 -0.59 5.26
CA GLY A 20 6.68 0.82 5.29
C GLY A 20 6.52 1.40 6.70
N THR A 21 6.00 0.61 7.64
CA THR A 21 5.72 1.11 9.01
C THR A 21 6.99 1.35 9.83
N ILE A 22 8.06 0.56 9.62
CA ILE A 22 9.30 0.62 10.42
C ILE A 22 10.17 1.81 9.97
N ILE A 23 10.21 2.08 8.66
CA ILE A 23 11.05 3.16 8.11
C ILE A 23 10.52 4.54 8.50
N ILE A 24 9.21 4.75 8.50
CA ILE A 24 8.63 6.07 8.80
C ILE A 24 8.84 6.47 10.27
N SER A 25 8.82 5.51 11.22
CA SER A 25 9.05 5.80 12.64
C SER A 25 10.47 6.25 12.98
N SER A 26 11.47 5.98 12.12
CA SER A 26 12.88 6.21 12.46
C SER A 26 13.41 7.59 12.05
N THR A 27 12.66 8.41 11.31
CA THR A 27 13.27 9.54 10.56
C THR A 27 12.76 10.93 10.85
N ILE A 28 12.17 11.16 12.03
CA ILE A 28 11.81 12.52 12.49
C ILE A 28 12.95 13.14 13.32
N PHE A 29 14.20 12.76 13.06
CA PHE A 29 15.37 13.38 13.69
C PHE A 29 16.36 13.83 12.62
N PHE A 30 16.10 14.99 12.01
CA PHE A 30 17.12 15.68 11.25
C PHE A 30 17.32 17.11 11.76
N SER A 31 18.61 17.41 11.90
CA SER A 31 19.24 18.65 12.33
C SER A 31 18.81 19.82 11.44
N TYR A 32 17.79 20.57 11.85
CA TYR A 32 17.41 21.83 11.20
C TYR A 32 17.40 22.98 12.19
N SER A 33 17.91 24.12 11.75
CA SER A 33 17.88 25.40 12.47
C SER A 33 16.52 26.11 12.37
N ASP A 34 15.59 25.62 11.53
CA ASP A 34 14.27 26.21 11.30
C ASP A 34 13.15 25.31 11.86
N GLU A 35 12.56 25.76 12.96
CA GLU A 35 11.56 25.03 13.75
C GLU A 35 10.28 24.72 12.96
N GLN A 36 9.92 25.56 11.98
CA GLN A 36 8.71 25.38 11.19
C GLN A 36 8.83 24.24 10.17
N ALA A 37 10.01 24.07 9.55
CA ALA A 37 10.27 22.95 8.64
C ALA A 37 10.22 21.61 9.36
N LYS A 38 10.71 21.56 10.62
CA LYS A 38 10.65 20.39 11.49
C LYS A 38 9.20 19.95 11.78
N ILE A 39 8.34 20.89 12.18
CA ILE A 39 6.92 20.61 12.48
C ILE A 39 6.19 20.06 11.26
N ARG A 40 6.39 20.67 10.08
CA ARG A 40 5.76 20.19 8.84
C ARG A 40 6.25 18.79 8.44
N GLY A 41 7.54 18.52 8.60
CA GLY A 41 8.14 17.23 8.27
C GLY A 41 7.62 16.10 9.16
N GLU A 42 7.46 16.38 10.47
CA GLU A 42 6.84 15.48 11.42
C GLU A 42 5.37 15.21 11.09
N ALA A 43 4.59 16.24 10.78
CA ALA A 43 3.19 16.10 10.39
C ALA A 43 3.01 15.26 9.11
N PHE A 44 3.85 15.49 8.10
CA PHE A 44 3.88 14.67 6.88
C PHE A 44 4.21 13.20 7.20
N GLY A 45 5.29 12.96 7.94
CA GLY A 45 5.72 11.61 8.30
C GLY A 45 4.65 10.85 9.07
N ASN A 46 4.01 11.48 10.06
CA ASN A 46 2.92 10.89 10.80
C ASN A 46 1.70 10.57 9.92
N SER A 47 1.32 11.49 9.02
CA SER A 47 0.19 11.28 8.10
C SER A 47 0.45 10.10 7.15
N LEU A 48 1.64 10.04 6.55
CA LEU A 48 2.03 8.92 5.70
C LEU A 48 2.05 7.61 6.49
N LYS A 49 2.54 7.62 7.73
CA LYS A 49 2.52 6.45 8.63
C LYS A 49 1.10 5.93 8.85
N PHE A 50 0.14 6.81 9.14
CA PHE A 50 -1.25 6.42 9.36
C PHE A 50 -1.85 5.75 8.12
N ILE A 51 -1.60 6.30 6.94
CA ILE A 51 -2.05 5.69 5.67
C ILE A 51 -1.47 4.27 5.52
N GLN A 52 -0.16 4.10 5.73
CA GLN A 52 0.49 2.79 5.65
C GLN A 52 -0.04 1.79 6.70
N GLU A 53 -0.31 2.25 7.91
CA GLU A 53 -0.88 1.40 8.97
C GLU A 53 -2.29 0.93 8.64
N ASP A 54 -3.13 1.79 8.07
CA ASP A 54 -4.50 1.45 7.68
C ASP A 54 -4.51 0.54 6.45
N LEU A 55 -3.64 0.78 5.46
CA LEU A 55 -3.42 -0.14 4.34
C LEU A 55 -3.02 -1.54 4.83
N ARG A 56 -2.12 -1.63 5.78
CA ARG A 56 -1.72 -2.91 6.37
C ARG A 56 -2.89 -3.63 7.04
N LYS A 57 -3.68 -2.92 7.84
CA LYS A 57 -4.82 -3.52 8.56
C LYS A 57 -5.86 -4.07 7.59
N ILE A 58 -6.22 -3.28 6.57
CA ILE A 58 -7.26 -3.67 5.62
C ILE A 58 -6.80 -4.82 4.71
N THR A 59 -5.54 -4.79 4.25
CA THR A 59 -4.92 -5.90 3.50
C THR A 59 -4.93 -7.19 4.31
N HIS A 60 -4.50 -7.11 5.57
CA HIS A 60 -4.47 -8.28 6.43
C HIS A 60 -5.88 -8.83 6.70
N SER A 61 -6.88 -7.96 6.84
CA SER A 61 -8.27 -8.38 6.97
C SER A 61 -8.75 -9.14 5.73
N PHE A 62 -8.41 -8.66 4.53
CA PHE A 62 -8.75 -9.33 3.27
C PHE A 62 -8.09 -10.69 3.13
N ASP A 63 -6.78 -10.79 3.38
CA ASP A 63 -6.03 -12.06 3.35
C ASP A 63 -6.63 -13.10 4.30
N ASN A 64 -6.94 -12.68 5.53
CA ASN A 64 -7.56 -13.55 6.53
C ASN A 64 -8.93 -14.04 6.05
N LYS A 65 -9.79 -13.15 5.55
CA LYS A 65 -11.13 -13.52 5.05
C LYS A 65 -11.03 -14.43 3.81
N LEU A 66 -10.05 -14.22 2.94
CA LEU A 66 -9.78 -15.09 1.78
C LEU A 66 -9.31 -16.48 2.22
N SER A 67 -8.46 -16.58 3.26
CA SER A 67 -8.08 -17.88 3.83
C SER A 67 -9.29 -18.62 4.39
N MET A 68 -10.11 -17.92 5.17
CA MET A 68 -11.34 -18.48 5.75
C MET A 68 -12.28 -19.01 4.66
N PHE A 69 -12.45 -18.26 3.57
CA PHE A 69 -13.22 -18.71 2.40
C PHE A 69 -12.63 -19.98 1.77
N LYS A 70 -11.32 -20.01 1.52
CA LYS A 70 -10.62 -21.19 0.96
C LYS A 70 -10.70 -22.42 1.86
N GLU A 71 -10.77 -22.23 3.17
CA GLU A 71 -10.95 -23.28 4.17
C GLU A 71 -12.42 -23.73 4.32
N GLY A 72 -13.36 -23.01 3.72
CA GLY A 72 -14.80 -23.27 3.81
C GLY A 72 -15.45 -22.80 5.12
N SER A 73 -14.76 -21.99 5.91
CA SER A 73 -15.29 -21.41 7.17
C SER A 73 -16.07 -20.11 6.94
N VAL A 74 -15.98 -19.55 5.74
CA VAL A 74 -16.79 -18.42 5.24
C VAL A 74 -17.35 -18.86 3.89
N ASP A 75 -18.65 -18.68 3.68
CA ASP A 75 -19.26 -19.00 2.39
C ASP A 75 -18.98 -17.93 1.32
N LYS A 76 -19.42 -18.22 0.10
CA LYS A 76 -19.14 -17.36 -1.05
C LYS A 76 -19.83 -16.01 -0.91
N GLU A 77 -21.10 -16.00 -0.53
CA GLU A 77 -21.91 -14.80 -0.40
C GLU A 77 -21.33 -13.85 0.65
N ASP A 78 -20.96 -14.37 1.82
CA ASP A 78 -20.30 -13.63 2.90
C ASP A 78 -18.95 -13.05 2.47
N PHE A 79 -18.16 -13.82 1.71
CA PHE A 79 -16.89 -13.34 1.16
C PHE A 79 -17.11 -12.20 0.16
N LEU A 80 -18.10 -12.33 -0.74
CA LEU A 80 -18.38 -11.32 -1.76
C LEU A 80 -18.91 -10.01 -1.15
N GLU A 81 -19.75 -10.08 -0.12
CA GLU A 81 -20.21 -8.89 0.63
C GLU A 81 -19.03 -8.20 1.33
N PHE A 82 -18.17 -8.98 2.00
CA PHE A 82 -16.95 -8.45 2.60
C PHE A 82 -16.05 -7.79 1.55
N GLY A 83 -15.86 -8.42 0.38
CA GLY A 83 -15.04 -7.90 -0.71
C GLY A 83 -15.51 -6.54 -1.22
N GLN A 84 -16.82 -6.29 -1.26
CA GLN A 84 -17.37 -4.96 -1.61
C GLN A 84 -17.01 -3.91 -0.56
N LYS A 85 -17.14 -4.23 0.73
CA LYS A 85 -16.78 -3.32 1.83
C LYS A 85 -15.27 -3.02 1.82
N HIS A 86 -14.45 -4.04 1.62
CA HIS A 86 -12.99 -3.93 1.47
C HIS A 86 -12.61 -2.96 0.36
N GLN A 87 -13.18 -3.09 -0.84
CA GLN A 87 -12.88 -2.21 -1.97
C GLN A 87 -13.19 -0.73 -1.65
N ILE A 88 -14.32 -0.47 -1.00
CA ILE A 88 -14.73 0.89 -0.61
C ILE A 88 -13.74 1.47 0.41
N GLU A 89 -13.40 0.70 1.44
CA GLU A 89 -12.50 1.14 2.50
C GLU A 89 -11.06 1.35 1.99
N MET A 90 -10.55 0.44 1.16
CA MET A 90 -9.22 0.57 0.55
C MET A 90 -9.15 1.79 -0.37
N SER A 91 -10.18 2.03 -1.18
CA SER A 91 -10.28 3.24 -2.01
C SER A 91 -10.24 4.52 -1.16
N ARG A 92 -10.94 4.54 -0.01
CA ARG A 92 -10.91 5.69 0.91
C ARG A 92 -9.52 5.92 1.50
N ILE A 93 -8.77 4.87 1.82
CA ILE A 93 -7.40 5.00 2.31
C ILE A 93 -6.48 5.53 1.20
N ILE A 94 -6.61 5.02 -0.03
CA ILE A 94 -5.82 5.49 -1.18
C ILE A 94 -6.05 6.99 -1.46
N LEU A 95 -7.27 7.48 -1.33
CA LEU A 95 -7.58 8.91 -1.50
C LEU A 95 -6.88 9.81 -0.45
N GLN A 96 -6.40 9.27 0.67
CA GLN A 96 -5.67 10.07 1.66
C GLN A 96 -4.28 10.50 1.16
N TYR A 97 -3.68 9.78 0.20
CA TYR A 97 -2.41 10.20 -0.40
C TYR A 97 -2.52 11.56 -1.09
N ASP A 98 -3.66 11.86 -1.71
CA ASP A 98 -3.90 13.12 -2.44
C ASP A 98 -4.02 14.34 -1.50
N ASN A 99 -4.20 14.10 -0.20
CA ASN A 99 -4.31 15.14 0.82
C ASN A 99 -3.01 15.37 1.59
N LEU A 100 -1.94 14.63 1.27
CA LEU A 100 -0.65 14.80 1.93
C LEU A 100 -0.01 16.14 1.53
N GLN A 101 0.51 16.86 2.51
CA GLN A 101 1.41 17.98 2.28
C GLN A 101 2.83 17.43 2.08
N ILE A 102 3.14 17.04 0.84
CA ILE A 102 4.34 16.27 0.51
C ILE A 102 5.55 17.22 0.33
N PRO A 103 6.65 17.01 1.05
CA PRO A 103 7.91 17.67 0.72
C PRO A 103 8.40 17.21 -0.66
N LYS A 104 8.90 18.12 -1.47
CA LYS A 104 9.39 17.94 -2.84
C LYS A 104 10.34 16.74 -2.99
N SER A 105 11.24 16.52 -2.04
CA SER A 105 12.16 15.38 -2.05
C SER A 105 11.46 14.03 -1.91
N PHE A 106 10.26 13.99 -1.33
CA PHE A 106 9.48 12.78 -1.06
C PHE A 106 8.37 12.48 -2.09
N VAL A 107 8.14 13.36 -3.08
CA VAL A 107 7.06 13.20 -4.07
C VAL A 107 7.14 11.84 -4.78
N SER A 108 8.30 11.47 -5.32
CA SER A 108 8.55 10.19 -5.99
C SER A 108 8.20 8.98 -5.10
N ALA A 109 8.58 9.03 -3.82
CA ALA A 109 8.28 7.98 -2.87
C ALA A 109 6.78 7.85 -2.60
N VAL A 110 6.09 8.98 -2.40
CA VAL A 110 4.64 9.01 -2.14
C VAL A 110 3.84 8.53 -3.34
N GLU A 111 4.23 8.92 -4.56
CA GLU A 111 3.62 8.44 -5.80
C GLU A 111 3.75 6.92 -5.94
N MET A 112 4.93 6.36 -5.66
CA MET A 112 5.14 4.90 -5.70
C MET A 112 4.37 4.15 -4.61
N PHE A 113 4.25 4.71 -3.40
CA PHE A 113 3.40 4.14 -2.35
C PHE A 113 1.92 4.13 -2.76
N LYS A 114 1.43 5.22 -3.37
CA LYS A 114 0.06 5.30 -3.88
C LYS A 114 -0.18 4.26 -4.98
N LEU A 115 0.73 4.18 -5.96
CA LEU A 115 0.64 3.23 -7.06
C LEU A 115 0.66 1.78 -6.59
N SER A 116 1.46 1.46 -5.56
CA SER A 116 1.41 0.15 -4.89
C SER A 116 0.01 -0.15 -4.36
N ALA A 117 -0.57 0.78 -3.59
CA ALA A 117 -1.89 0.58 -2.99
C ALA A 117 -3.01 0.45 -4.04
N GLU A 118 -2.98 1.24 -5.11
CA GLU A 118 -3.92 1.15 -6.23
C GLU A 118 -3.81 -0.21 -6.96
N THR A 119 -2.58 -0.66 -7.25
CA THR A 119 -2.33 -1.95 -7.90
C THR A 119 -2.79 -3.11 -7.02
N GLN A 120 -2.61 -3.00 -5.70
CA GLN A 120 -3.08 -4.00 -4.76
C GLN A 120 -4.61 -4.05 -4.69
N LEU A 121 -5.29 -2.91 -4.69
CA LEU A 121 -6.76 -2.87 -4.79
C LEU A 121 -7.24 -3.55 -6.08
N GLU A 122 -6.56 -3.31 -7.21
CA GLU A 122 -6.91 -3.98 -8.46
C GLU A 122 -6.70 -5.51 -8.38
N SER A 123 -5.63 -5.96 -7.73
CA SER A 123 -5.43 -7.38 -7.40
C SER A 123 -6.61 -7.95 -6.61
N ASP A 124 -7.05 -7.26 -5.57
CA ASP A 124 -8.12 -7.72 -4.68
C ASP A 124 -9.46 -7.78 -5.42
N ILE A 125 -9.72 -6.82 -6.32
CA ILE A 125 -10.88 -6.84 -7.23
C ILE A 125 -10.86 -8.09 -8.11
N GLN A 126 -9.72 -8.42 -8.72
CA GLN A 126 -9.58 -9.63 -9.55
C GLN A 126 -9.74 -10.92 -8.72
N MET A 127 -9.27 -10.94 -7.48
CA MET A 127 -9.47 -12.08 -6.56
C MET A 127 -10.96 -12.28 -6.23
N VAL A 128 -11.67 -11.19 -5.92
CA VAL A 128 -13.13 -11.22 -5.70
C VAL A 128 -13.86 -11.71 -6.94
N GLU A 129 -13.41 -11.31 -8.13
CA GLU A 129 -14.00 -11.76 -9.40
C GLU A 129 -13.75 -13.26 -9.66
N TRP A 130 -12.57 -13.77 -9.33
CA TRP A 130 -12.32 -15.21 -9.35
C TRP A 130 -13.25 -15.96 -8.39
N VAL A 131 -13.44 -15.49 -7.16
CA VAL A 131 -14.39 -16.13 -6.23
C VAL A 131 -15.82 -16.09 -6.78
N ARG A 132 -16.21 -14.98 -7.43
CA ARG A 132 -17.53 -14.81 -8.02
C ARG A 132 -17.79 -15.77 -9.18
N THR A 133 -16.81 -15.94 -10.07
CA THR A 133 -17.03 -16.58 -11.38
C THR A 133 -16.34 -17.93 -11.56
N GLY A 134 -15.33 -18.23 -10.75
CA GLY A 134 -14.39 -19.32 -11.00
C GLY A 134 -13.46 -19.10 -12.19
N ASN A 135 -13.38 -17.87 -12.73
CA ASN A 135 -12.51 -17.56 -13.86
C ASN A 135 -11.03 -17.55 -13.45
N GLU A 136 -10.28 -18.57 -13.84
CA GLU A 136 -8.86 -18.71 -13.54
C GLU A 136 -7.99 -17.58 -14.11
N ASP A 137 -8.41 -16.92 -15.19
CA ASP A 137 -7.68 -15.75 -15.70
C ASP A 137 -7.72 -14.58 -14.71
N ALA A 138 -8.82 -14.43 -13.95
CA ALA A 138 -8.93 -13.40 -12.91
C ALA A 138 -7.98 -13.72 -11.74
N TYR A 139 -7.86 -15.00 -11.37
CA TYR A 139 -6.89 -15.44 -10.36
C TYR A 139 -5.45 -15.15 -10.79
N ILE A 140 -5.09 -15.48 -12.04
CA ILE A 140 -3.76 -15.22 -12.61
C ILE A 140 -3.45 -13.72 -12.63
N ARG A 141 -4.42 -12.89 -13.05
CA ARG A 141 -4.27 -11.43 -13.03
C ARG A 141 -4.09 -10.89 -11.61
N SER A 142 -4.87 -11.37 -10.66
CA SER A 142 -4.72 -11.01 -9.24
C SER A 142 -3.31 -11.29 -8.73
N ASP A 143 -2.79 -12.50 -8.95
CA ASP A 143 -1.43 -12.88 -8.52
C ASP A 143 -0.35 -11.99 -9.17
N SER A 144 -0.51 -11.66 -10.45
CA SER A 144 0.40 -10.76 -11.16
C SER A 144 0.37 -9.33 -10.64
N LEU A 145 -0.83 -8.78 -10.39
CA LEU A 145 -1.01 -7.42 -9.87
C LEU A 145 -0.47 -7.31 -8.43
N LEU A 146 -0.69 -8.34 -7.61
CA LEU A 146 -0.13 -8.39 -6.25
C LEU A 146 1.40 -8.40 -6.27
N GLN A 147 2.02 -9.14 -7.19
CA GLN A 147 3.48 -9.10 -7.35
C GLN A 147 3.97 -7.72 -7.78
N GLN A 148 3.21 -7.04 -8.64
CA GLN A 148 3.53 -5.71 -9.12
C GLN A 148 3.38 -4.65 -8.03
N SER A 149 2.36 -4.71 -7.18
CA SER A 149 2.20 -3.77 -6.05
C SER A 149 3.42 -3.84 -5.12
N PHE A 150 3.92 -5.04 -4.84
CA PHE A 150 5.15 -5.20 -4.06
C PHE A 150 6.39 -4.60 -4.73
N GLN A 151 6.50 -4.62 -6.06
CA GLN A 151 7.59 -3.93 -6.74
C GLN A 151 7.51 -2.41 -6.54
N TYR A 152 6.29 -1.85 -6.62
CA TYR A 152 6.08 -0.43 -6.36
C TYR A 152 6.36 -0.07 -4.90
N GLU A 153 5.98 -0.89 -3.93
CA GLU A 153 6.30 -0.64 -2.52
C GLU A 153 7.82 -0.66 -2.28
N ILE A 154 8.54 -1.62 -2.87
CA ILE A 154 10.01 -1.68 -2.77
C ILE A 154 10.65 -0.42 -3.38
N ALA A 155 10.16 0.00 -4.55
CA ALA A 155 10.62 1.24 -5.17
C ALA A 155 10.33 2.47 -4.27
N ALA A 156 9.13 2.55 -3.71
CA ALA A 156 8.73 3.61 -2.79
C ALA A 156 9.64 3.69 -1.56
N LEU A 157 9.98 2.55 -0.96
CA LEU A 157 10.91 2.48 0.17
C LEU A 157 12.33 2.93 -0.22
N GLY A 158 12.77 2.60 -1.44
CA GLY A 158 14.04 3.07 -2.00
C GLY A 158 14.08 4.59 -2.15
N GLU A 159 13.06 5.15 -2.81
CA GLU A 159 12.90 6.60 -3.00
C GLU A 159 12.77 7.33 -1.66
N PHE A 160 12.01 6.79 -0.71
CA PHE A 160 11.85 7.37 0.63
C PHE A 160 13.19 7.46 1.36
N LYS A 161 14.00 6.40 1.29
CA LYS A 161 15.34 6.37 1.90
C LYS A 161 16.31 7.35 1.22
N LEU A 162 16.22 7.54 -0.09
CA LEU A 162 17.01 8.54 -0.81
C LEU A 162 16.62 9.97 -0.39
N ALA A 163 15.31 10.23 -0.27
CA ALA A 163 14.76 11.53 0.13
C ALA A 163 15.16 11.94 1.56
N GLN A 164 15.33 10.99 2.47
CA GLN A 164 15.80 11.24 3.85
C GLN A 164 17.17 11.91 3.92
N GLY A 165 18.00 11.82 2.87
CA GLY A 165 19.29 12.50 2.78
C GLY A 165 19.22 13.93 2.23
N GLN A 166 18.03 14.45 1.88
CA GLN A 166 17.84 15.71 1.15
C GLN A 166 17.13 16.78 1.99
N SER A 167 17.25 18.05 1.59
CA SER A 167 16.53 19.16 2.24
C SER A 167 15.04 19.17 1.92
N LEU A 168 14.21 19.57 2.89
CA LEU A 168 12.75 19.62 2.76
C LEU A 168 12.32 20.97 2.17
N ASP A 169 12.10 21.01 0.87
CA ASP A 169 11.29 22.05 0.22
C ASP A 169 9.88 21.51 0.05
N TYR A 170 8.82 22.32 0.23
CA TYR A 170 7.43 21.88 0.01
C TYR A 170 6.95 22.37 -1.36
N VAL A 171 6.04 21.62 -1.98
CA VAL A 171 5.38 22.09 -3.20
C VAL A 171 4.47 23.26 -2.83
N GLU A 172 4.64 24.40 -3.50
CA GLU A 172 3.85 25.60 -3.27
C GLU A 172 2.43 25.38 -3.82
N GLN A 173 1.46 25.14 -2.94
CA GLN A 173 0.05 25.07 -3.33
C GLN A 173 -0.45 26.52 -3.48
N SER A 174 -0.66 26.97 -4.73
CA SER A 174 -1.13 28.33 -5.00
C SER A 174 -2.54 28.53 -4.42
N TYR A 175 -2.61 29.09 -3.22
CA TYR A 175 -3.87 29.62 -2.68
C TYR A 175 -4.24 30.85 -3.52
N GLN A 176 -5.27 30.73 -4.35
CA GLN A 176 -5.97 31.87 -4.93
C GLN A 176 -7.21 32.11 -4.08
N PRO A 177 -7.28 33.15 -3.24
CA PRO A 177 -8.56 33.52 -2.63
C PRO A 177 -9.51 33.91 -3.77
N GLU A 178 -10.69 33.27 -3.82
CA GLU A 178 -11.74 33.67 -4.76
C GLU A 178 -12.17 35.14 -4.50
N PRO A 179 -12.53 35.88 -5.56
CA PRO A 179 -12.88 37.30 -5.48
C PRO A 179 -14.18 37.60 -4.70
#